data_AF-A0A6B3HFT3-F1
#
_entry.id   AF-A0A6B3HFT3-F1
#
_cell.length_a   1.000
_cell.length_b   1.000
_cell.length_c   1.000
_cell.angle_alpha   90.00
_cell.angle_beta   90.00
_cell.angle_gamma   90.00
#
_symmetry.space_group_name_H-M   'P 1'
#
loop_
_entity.id
_entity.type
_entity.pdbx_description
1 polymer ?
#
loop_
_entity_poly.entity_id
_entity_poly.type
_entity_poly.pdbx_seq_one_letter_code
_entity_poly.pdbx_strand_id
1 'polypeptide(L)'
;GNRWIFPELVEQGLEPWDGVRWTAVAGSDRPTHAVDATAGFERSVESLLAHRTYIEALSDDEPETYCRTFLEGMVRAEADRFGGRPAVTFEVFAH
;
A
#
# COMPACT_ATOMS: atom_id res chain seq x y z
N GLY A 1 -11.54 14.26 -16.15
CA GLY A 1 -11.67 13.11 -17.03
C GLY A 1 -12.46 13.49 -18.26
N ASN A 2 -12.72 12.53 -19.14
CA ASN A 2 -13.62 12.75 -20.27
C ASN A 2 -15.08 12.60 -19.82
N ARG A 3 -15.86 13.69 -19.87
CA ARG A 3 -17.28 13.71 -19.46
C ARG A 3 -18.22 12.81 -20.27
N TRP A 4 -17.75 12.30 -21.40
CA TRP A 4 -18.53 11.44 -22.30
C TRP A 4 -18.35 9.95 -22.01
N ILE A 5 -17.37 9.58 -21.18
CA ILE A 5 -17.17 8.23 -20.69
C ILE A 5 -17.98 8.09 -19.40
N PHE A 6 -18.92 7.14 -19.35
CA PHE A 6 -19.89 6.98 -18.25
C PHE A 6 -20.70 8.27 -17.98
N PRO A 7 -21.43 8.81 -18.99
CA PRO A 7 -22.16 10.07 -18.86
C PRO A 7 -23.21 10.09 -17.74
N GLU A 8 -23.75 8.93 -17.36
CA GLU A 8 -24.68 8.75 -16.24
C GLU A 8 -24.12 9.20 -14.89
N LEU A 9 -22.79 9.33 -14.75
CA LEU A 9 -22.16 9.87 -13.54
C LEU A 9 -22.41 11.37 -13.40
N VAL A 10 -22.43 12.11 -14.51
CA VAL A 10 -22.77 13.54 -14.52
C VAL A 10 -24.23 13.74 -14.13
N GLU A 11 -25.13 12.88 -14.60
CA GLU A 11 -26.55 12.88 -14.19
C GLU A 11 -26.72 12.64 -12.68
N GLN A 12 -25.79 11.91 -12.05
CA GLN A 12 -25.71 11.69 -10.61
C GLN A 12 -24.99 12.82 -9.85
N GLY A 13 -24.54 13.88 -10.54
CA GLY A 13 -23.81 15.01 -9.95
C GLY A 13 -22.32 14.75 -9.71
N LEU A 14 -21.75 13.69 -10.30
CA LEU A 14 -20.33 13.36 -10.22
C LEU A 14 -19.59 13.93 -11.45
N GLU A 15 -19.10 15.15 -11.31
CA GLU A 15 -18.31 15.80 -12.36
C GLU A 15 -16.94 15.13 -12.57
N PRO A 16 -16.41 15.12 -13.80
CA PRO A 16 -15.09 14.55 -14.07
C PRO A 16 -13.99 15.19 -13.22
N TRP A 17 -13.18 14.36 -12.58
CA TRP A 17 -12.01 14.79 -11.81
C TRP A 17 -10.72 14.56 -12.62
N ASP A 18 -9.91 15.60 -12.82
CA ASP A 18 -8.58 15.55 -13.47
C ASP A 18 -7.43 15.79 -12.46
N GLY A 19 -7.71 15.72 -11.16
CA GLY A 19 -6.70 16.01 -10.14
C GLY A 19 -5.69 14.88 -9.90
N VAL A 20 -5.87 13.71 -10.52
CA VAL A 20 -4.94 12.58 -10.38
C VAL A 20 -3.70 12.86 -11.23
N ARG A 21 -2.58 13.12 -10.57
CA ARG A 21 -1.28 13.36 -11.23
C ARG A 21 -0.39 12.13 -11.27
N TRP A 22 -0.58 11.22 -10.31
CA TRP A 22 0.20 10.01 -10.17
C TRP A 22 -0.66 8.84 -9.73
N THR A 23 -0.29 7.64 -10.19
CA THR A 23 -0.77 6.36 -9.64
C THR A 23 0.42 5.61 -9.08
N ALA A 24 0.33 5.20 -7.81
CA ALA A 24 1.35 4.41 -7.12
C ALA A 24 0.81 3.00 -6.87
N VAL A 25 1.42 2.00 -7.51
CA VAL A 25 1.04 0.59 -7.40
C VAL A 25 1.92 -0.10 -6.36
N ALA A 26 1.32 -0.56 -5.26
CA ALA A 26 2.01 -1.35 -4.23
C ALA A 26 2.17 -2.81 -4.68
N GLY A 27 3.22 -3.48 -4.22
CA GLY A 27 3.44 -4.91 -4.50
C GLY A 27 3.80 -5.23 -5.97
N SER A 28 4.22 -4.23 -6.75
CA SER A 28 4.76 -4.44 -8.09
C SER A 28 6.09 -5.20 -8.04
N ASP A 29 6.37 -6.03 -9.04
CA ASP A 29 7.66 -6.69 -9.28
C ASP A 29 8.73 -5.71 -9.80
N ARG A 30 8.33 -4.48 -10.16
CA ARG A 30 9.19 -3.44 -10.74
C ARG A 30 9.00 -2.08 -10.04
N PRO A 31 9.26 -2.00 -8.72
CA PRO A 31 9.11 -0.73 -8.02
C PRO A 31 10.10 0.31 -8.54
N THR A 32 9.61 1.55 -8.70
CA THR A 32 10.41 2.71 -9.16
C THR A 32 10.64 3.73 -8.05
N HIS A 33 9.80 3.74 -7.02
CA HIS A 33 9.86 4.66 -5.89
C HIS A 33 9.70 3.91 -4.56
N ALA A 34 10.16 4.53 -3.49
CA ALA A 34 10.10 4.00 -2.14
C ALA A 34 9.75 5.10 -1.13
N VAL A 35 9.01 4.74 -0.09
CA VAL A 35 8.66 5.61 1.04
C VAL A 35 9.23 5.00 2.32
N ASP A 36 9.91 5.83 3.12
CA ASP A 36 10.46 5.43 4.42
C ASP A 36 9.34 4.99 5.38
N ALA A 37 9.42 3.74 5.85
CA ALA A 37 8.40 3.13 6.70
C ALA A 37 8.66 3.33 8.19
N THR A 38 9.82 3.87 8.59
CA THR A 38 10.30 3.87 9.98
C THR A 38 9.28 4.46 10.95
N ALA A 39 8.73 5.63 10.62
CA ALA A 39 7.77 6.32 11.50
C ALA A 39 6.39 5.65 11.57
N GLY A 40 6.03 4.86 10.55
CA GLY A 40 4.71 4.23 10.44
C GLY A 40 4.67 2.76 10.86
N PHE A 41 5.83 2.13 11.09
CA PHE A 41 5.93 0.68 11.23
C PHE A 41 5.11 0.11 12.39
N GLU A 42 5.24 0.63 13.60
CA GLU A 42 4.49 0.11 14.75
C GLU A 42 2.97 0.27 14.56
N ARG A 43 2.54 1.39 13.97
CA ARG A 43 1.12 1.64 13.65
C ARG A 43 0.61 0.71 12.56
N SER A 44 1.44 0.28 11.61
CA SER A 44 1.03 -0.68 10.59
C SER A 44 0.89 -2.09 11.15
N VAL A 45 1.72 -2.48 12.13
CA VAL A 45 1.57 -3.74 12.87
C VAL A 45 0.23 -3.76 13.60
N GLU A 46 -0.09 -2.71 14.36
CA GLU A 46 -1.39 -2.59 15.05
C GLU A 46 -2.56 -2.60 14.06
N SER A 47 -2.43 -1.89 12.93
CA SER A 47 -3.46 -1.87 11.88
C SER A 47 -3.68 -3.25 11.26
N LEU A 48 -2.62 -4.02 11.00
CA LEU A 48 -2.75 -5.36 10.44
C LEU A 48 -3.33 -6.33 11.48
N LEU A 49 -2.89 -6.24 12.74
CA LEU A 49 -3.40 -7.04 13.84
C LEU A 49 -4.90 -6.84 14.09
N ALA A 50 -5.47 -5.68 13.73
CA ALA A 50 -6.92 -5.47 13.77
C ALA A 50 -7.70 -6.47 12.91
N HIS A 51 -7.06 -7.13 11.93
CA HIS A 51 -7.60 -8.24 11.15
C HIS A 51 -7.39 -9.60 11.83
N ARG A 52 -7.34 -9.66 13.17
CA ARG A 52 -6.97 -10.85 13.96
C ARG A 52 -7.64 -12.15 13.51
N THR A 53 -8.96 -12.20 13.43
CA THR A 53 -9.68 -13.44 13.06
C THR A 53 -9.30 -13.95 11.67
N TYR A 54 -8.98 -13.04 10.74
CA TYR A 54 -8.46 -13.43 9.42
C TYR A 54 -7.05 -14.02 9.54
N ILE A 55 -6.18 -13.41 10.34
CA ILE A 55 -4.80 -13.90 10.58
C ILE A 55 -4.82 -15.27 11.26
N GLU A 56 -5.66 -15.46 12.29
CA GLU A 56 -5.86 -16.73 13.01
C GLU A 56 -6.38 -17.84 12.08
N ALA A 57 -7.03 -17.50 10.97
CA ALA A 57 -7.47 -18.46 9.97
C ALA A 57 -6.38 -18.80 8.92
N LEU A 58 -5.32 -18.00 8.84
CA LEU A 58 -4.23 -18.16 7.86
C LEU A 58 -2.98 -18.83 8.44
N SER A 59 -2.74 -18.68 9.75
CA SER A 59 -1.56 -19.22 10.43
C SER A 59 -1.93 -19.69 11.84
N ASP A 60 -1.16 -20.68 12.33
CA ASP A 60 -1.18 -21.11 13.73
C ASP A 60 -0.27 -20.24 14.63
N ASP A 61 0.47 -19.29 14.04
CA ASP A 61 1.30 -18.34 14.78
C ASP A 61 0.45 -17.39 15.64
N GLU A 62 1.04 -16.87 16.72
CA GLU A 62 0.42 -15.79 17.48
C GLU A 62 0.21 -14.56 16.55
N PRO A 63 -1.01 -13.98 16.48
CA PRO A 63 -1.34 -12.99 15.46
C PRO A 63 -0.46 -11.75 15.42
N GLU A 64 -0.03 -11.21 16.55
CA GLU A 64 0.86 -10.03 16.59
C GLU A 64 2.25 -10.39 16.04
N THR A 65 2.77 -11.55 16.41
CA THR A 65 4.05 -12.09 15.94
C THR A 65 4.02 -12.30 14.42
N TYR A 66 2.93 -12.87 13.89
CA TYR A 66 2.72 -13.01 12.45
C TYR A 66 2.75 -11.65 11.74
N CYS A 67 1.98 -10.67 12.24
CA CYS A 67 1.90 -9.33 11.64
C CYS A 67 3.26 -8.64 11.59
N ARG A 68 3.99 -8.64 12.72
CA ARG A 68 5.31 -8.02 12.80
C ARG A 68 6.28 -8.69 11.85
N THR A 69 6.37 -10.01 11.87
CA THR A 69 7.30 -10.76 11.00
C THR A 69 7.01 -10.51 9.53
N PHE A 70 5.74 -10.54 9.14
CA PHE A 70 5.31 -10.27 7.77
C PHE A 70 5.68 -8.86 7.33
N LEU A 71 5.35 -7.85 8.14
CA LEU A 71 5.65 -6.44 7.82
C LEU A 71 7.15 -6.16 7.82
N GLU A 72 7.93 -6.73 8.75
CA GLU A 72 9.39 -6.63 8.76
C GLU A 72 9.99 -7.18 7.46
N GLY A 73 9.51 -8.33 7.00
CA GLY A 73 9.92 -8.92 5.72
C GLY A 73 9.62 -7.99 4.55
N MET A 74 8.40 -7.45 4.47
CA MET A 74 8.00 -6.54 3.39
C MET A 74 8.85 -5.27 3.36
N VAL A 75 9.04 -4.60 4.51
CA VAL A 75 9.77 -3.32 4.52
C VAL A 75 11.27 -3.48 4.34
N ARG A 76 11.82 -4.68 4.58
CA ARG A 76 13.25 -4.97 4.39
C ARG A 76 13.59 -5.48 2.99
N ALA A 77 12.63 -6.04 2.25
CA ALA A 77 12.86 -6.68 0.96
C ALA A 77 13.67 -5.82 -0.03
N GLU A 78 13.41 -4.50 -0.08
CA GLU A 78 14.07 -3.56 -0.99
C GLU A 78 14.87 -2.48 -0.24
N ALA A 79 15.13 -2.66 1.06
CA ALA A 79 15.78 -1.65 1.90
C ALA A 79 17.18 -1.27 1.40
N ASP A 80 17.96 -2.23 0.89
CA ASP A 80 19.30 -1.99 0.35
C ASP A 80 19.29 -1.00 -0.83
N ARG A 81 18.23 -1.02 -1.66
CA ARG A 81 18.03 -0.07 -2.76
C ARG A 81 17.55 1.31 -2.28
N PHE A 82 17.25 1.45 -1.00
CA PHE A 82 16.82 2.68 -0.35
C PHE A 82 17.75 3.12 0.81
N GLY A 83 19.02 2.70 0.75
CA GLY A 83 20.06 3.10 1.71
C GLY A 83 19.97 2.35 3.04
N GLY A 84 19.49 1.09 3.01
CA GLY A 84 19.32 0.24 4.18
C GLY A 84 18.13 0.60 5.07
N ARG A 85 17.30 1.56 4.65
CA ARG A 85 16.12 2.00 5.42
C ARG A 85 14.93 1.11 5.12
N PRO A 86 14.10 0.76 6.12
CA PRO A 86 12.87 0.03 5.88
C PRO A 86 11.94 0.87 5.01
N ALA A 87 11.40 0.28 3.95
CA ALA A 87 10.65 1.01 2.94
C ALA A 87 9.45 0.26 2.40
N VAL A 88 8.38 1.00 2.10
CA VAL A 88 7.29 0.52 1.24
C VAL A 88 7.58 0.99 -0.17
N THR A 89 7.57 0.06 -1.13
CA THR A 89 7.90 0.34 -2.53
C THR A 89 6.66 0.44 -3.41
N PHE A 90 6.73 1.31 -4.40
CA PHE A 90 5.67 1.53 -5.37
C PHE A 90 6.24 1.63 -6.79
N GLU A 91 5.51 1.10 -7.76
CA GLU A 91 5.68 1.49 -9.16
C GLU A 91 4.79 2.71 -9.43
N VAL A 92 5.41 3.83 -9.79
CA VAL A 92 4.71 5.11 -9.96
C VAL A 92 4.61 5.47 -11.44
N PHE A 93 3.39 5.76 -11.87
CA PHE A 93 3.06 6.27 -13.21
C PHE A 93 2.59 7.71 -13.10
N ALA A 94 3.11 8.59 -13.96
CA ALA A 94 2.63 9.96 -14.10
C ALA A 94 1.58 10.05 -15.21
N HIS A 95 0.59 10.94 -15.03
CA HIS A 95 -0.50 11.22 -15.98
C HIS A 95 -0.35 12.58 -16.63
#